data_AF-A0A7W0VAG2-F1
#
_entry.id   AF-A0A7W0VAG2-F1
#
_cell.length_a   1.000
_cell.length_b   1.000
_cell.length_c   1.000
_cell.angle_alpha   90.00
_cell.angle_beta   90.00
_cell.angle_gamma   90.00
#
_symmetry.space_group_name_H-M   'P 1'
#
loop_
_entity.id
_entity.type
_entity.pdbx_description
1 polymer ?
#
loop_
_entity_poly.entity_id
_entity_poly.type
_entity_poly.pdbx_seq_one_letter_code
_entity_poly.pdbx_strand_id
1 'polypeptide(L)'
;MKLRLDVRTAVLACALLLFTMGHGGGCCSEETDVLGPPTGAVCPPTSTLTYASFGQPFMENYCTRCHSSTKTGSDREGATLDHDFDSLIGVRRVYDHVDRAAGSGPEATNDQMPPDGAMPSLAERTLLAEWLACGLPP
;
A
#
# COMPACT_ATOMS: atom_id res chain seq x y z
N MET A 1 -43.70 48.37 1.49
CA MET A 1 -44.95 47.57 1.49
C MET A 1 -44.81 46.49 0.43
N LYS A 2 -45.06 45.23 0.80
CA LYS A 2 -44.80 44.01 0.03
C LYS A 2 -45.57 43.97 -1.30
N LEU A 3 -45.00 43.36 -2.33
CA LEU A 3 -45.69 42.32 -3.11
C LEU A 3 -44.65 41.30 -3.63
N ARG A 4 -44.99 40.03 -3.46
CA ARG A 4 -44.22 38.83 -3.86
C ARG A 4 -45.04 38.04 -4.89
N LEU A 5 -44.37 37.07 -5.54
CA LEU A 5 -44.87 35.87 -6.26
C LEU A 5 -45.35 36.13 -7.70
N ASP A 6 -45.20 35.23 -8.69
CA ASP A 6 -45.00 33.76 -8.75
C ASP A 6 -44.45 33.40 -10.17
N VAL A 7 -43.49 32.48 -10.34
CA VAL A 7 -43.64 31.02 -10.59
C VAL A 7 -44.21 30.65 -11.99
N ARG A 8 -43.39 29.85 -12.70
CA ARG A 8 -43.68 28.89 -13.79
C ARG A 8 -43.68 29.39 -15.26
N THR A 9 -42.89 28.63 -16.03
CA THR A 9 -43.01 28.33 -17.47
C THR A 9 -42.62 29.40 -18.47
N ALA A 10 -41.32 29.44 -18.78
CA ALA A 10 -40.87 29.68 -20.14
C ALA A 10 -39.76 28.66 -20.45
N VAL A 11 -40.19 27.46 -20.86
CA VAL A 11 -39.35 26.50 -21.56
C VAL A 11 -38.97 27.15 -22.88
N LEU A 12 -37.75 27.67 -22.99
CA LEU A 12 -37.16 27.95 -24.29
C LEU A 12 -35.78 27.28 -24.32
N ALA A 13 -35.75 26.16 -25.03
CA ALA A 13 -34.56 25.45 -25.41
C ALA A 13 -33.59 26.39 -26.14
N CYS A 14 -32.38 26.53 -25.62
CA CYS A 14 -31.24 26.95 -26.39
C CYS A 14 -30.19 25.86 -26.28
N ALA A 15 -30.27 24.94 -27.23
CA ALA A 15 -29.28 23.91 -27.47
C ALA A 15 -27.97 24.54 -27.96
N LEU A 16 -26.88 23.77 -27.75
CA LEU A 16 -25.52 23.99 -28.21
C LEU A 16 -24.73 25.10 -27.51
N LEU A 17 -24.12 24.73 -26.37
CA LEU A 17 -22.76 25.15 -26.06
C LEU A 17 -21.96 23.92 -25.61
N LEU A 18 -21.12 23.49 -26.55
CA LEU A 18 -20.00 22.55 -26.47
C LEU A 18 -19.57 22.14 -25.05
N PHE A 19 -19.81 20.87 -24.73
CA PHE A 19 -19.06 20.11 -23.74
C PHE A 19 -17.58 20.09 -24.14
N THR A 20 -16.79 21.06 -23.69
CA THR A 20 -15.36 20.81 -23.49
C THR A 20 -15.23 20.12 -22.14
N MET A 21 -15.26 18.79 -22.18
CA MET A 21 -14.79 17.97 -21.07
C MET A 21 -13.33 18.33 -20.80
N GLY A 22 -13.12 19.20 -19.80
CA GLY A 22 -11.81 19.38 -19.18
C GLY A 22 -11.48 18.14 -18.35
N HIS A 23 -11.13 17.04 -19.04
CA HIS A 23 -10.36 15.96 -18.44
C HIS A 23 -8.96 16.53 -18.16
N GLY A 24 -8.81 17.13 -16.98
CA GLY A 24 -7.50 17.39 -16.39
C GLY A 24 -6.86 16.05 -16.08
N GLY A 25 -6.20 15.46 -17.08
CA GLY A 25 -5.27 14.35 -16.90
C GLY A 25 -4.10 14.83 -16.07
N GLY A 26 -4.21 14.70 -14.75
CA GLY A 26 -3.05 14.58 -13.88
C GLY A 26 -2.49 13.17 -14.04
N CYS A 27 -1.24 13.05 -14.48
CA CYS A 27 -0.46 11.79 -14.55
C CYS A 27 -0.12 11.19 -13.17
N CYS A 28 -0.92 11.49 -12.14
CA CYS A 28 -0.81 10.88 -10.83
C CYS A 28 -2.10 10.08 -10.66
N SER A 29 -2.15 8.89 -11.25
CA SER A 29 -3.10 7.87 -10.80
C SER A 29 -2.94 7.77 -9.29
N GLU A 30 -4.03 7.98 -8.57
CA GLU A 30 -4.15 7.63 -7.17
C GLU A 30 -3.88 6.12 -7.11
N GLU A 31 -2.63 5.74 -6.78
CA GLU A 31 -2.16 4.35 -6.66
C GLU A 31 -2.69 3.75 -5.35
N THR A 32 -3.99 3.89 -5.12
CA THR A 32 -4.65 3.54 -3.86
C THR A 32 -5.29 2.16 -3.88
N ASP A 33 -5.28 1.45 -5.01
CA ASP A 33 -6.11 0.24 -5.18
C ASP A 33 -5.35 -1.11 -5.13
N VAL A 34 -4.02 -1.12 -5.00
CA VAL A 34 -3.23 -2.38 -4.95
C VAL A 34 -2.73 -2.73 -3.54
N LEU A 35 -2.58 -1.71 -2.67
CA LEU A 35 -2.07 -1.87 -1.31
C LEU A 35 -3.17 -1.61 -0.28
N GLY A 36 -3.20 -2.42 0.78
CA GLY A 36 -4.11 -2.22 1.90
C GLY A 36 -3.86 -0.91 2.67
N PRO A 37 -4.72 -0.59 3.64
CA PRO A 37 -4.49 0.54 4.52
C PRO A 37 -3.25 0.29 5.42
N PRO A 38 -2.60 1.35 5.94
CA PRO A 38 -1.57 1.20 6.98
C PRO A 38 -2.12 0.43 8.18
N THR A 39 -1.30 -0.43 8.77
CA THR A 39 -1.76 -1.31 9.86
C THR A 39 -1.92 -0.60 11.20
N GLY A 40 -1.30 0.58 11.34
CA GLY A 40 -1.29 1.37 12.57
C GLY A 40 -0.42 0.77 13.68
N ALA A 41 0.45 -0.20 13.36
CA ALA A 41 1.39 -0.73 14.35
C ALA A 41 2.30 0.36 14.92
N VAL A 42 2.62 0.23 16.20
CA VAL A 42 3.53 1.12 16.93
C VAL A 42 4.69 0.31 17.48
N CYS A 43 5.88 0.91 17.57
CA CYS A 43 7.02 0.25 18.18
C CYS A 43 6.85 0.17 19.71
N PRO A 44 6.71 -1.03 20.31
CA PRO A 44 6.70 -1.14 21.75
C PRO A 44 8.12 -0.90 22.30
N PRO A 45 8.27 -0.27 23.48
CA PRO A 45 9.58 0.00 24.08
C PRO A 45 10.34 -1.29 24.48
N THR A 46 9.65 -2.43 24.48
CA THR A 46 10.18 -3.75 24.79
C THR A 46 10.53 -4.56 23.55
N SER A 47 10.37 -4.02 22.33
CA SER A 47 10.71 -4.75 21.11
C SER A 47 12.20 -5.11 21.11
N THR A 48 12.49 -6.35 20.74
CA THR A 48 13.86 -6.85 20.56
C THR A 48 14.10 -7.32 19.12
N LEU A 49 13.19 -6.99 18.20
CA LEU A 49 13.27 -7.44 16.81
C LEU A 49 14.38 -6.70 16.08
N THR A 50 15.22 -7.45 15.38
CA THR A 50 16.28 -6.91 14.53
C THR A 50 16.20 -7.51 13.13
N TYR A 51 16.93 -6.95 12.18
CA TYR A 51 17.05 -7.53 10.85
C TYR A 51 17.68 -8.93 10.97
N ALA A 52 18.74 -9.09 11.73
CA ALA A 52 19.38 -10.39 11.91
C ALA A 52 18.49 -11.44 12.61
N SER A 53 17.71 -11.05 13.62
CA SER A 53 16.92 -12.00 14.44
C SER A 53 15.55 -12.31 13.85
N PHE A 54 14.97 -11.39 13.07
CA PHE A 54 13.60 -11.50 12.57
C PHE A 54 13.47 -11.05 11.11
N GLY A 55 13.91 -9.84 10.78
CA GLY A 55 13.63 -9.21 9.50
C GLY A 55 14.14 -10.02 8.31
N GLN A 56 15.41 -10.42 8.32
CA GLN A 56 16.02 -11.21 7.25
C GLN A 56 15.35 -12.60 7.11
N PRO A 57 15.21 -13.43 8.16
CA PRO A 57 14.48 -14.69 8.07
C PRO A 57 13.06 -14.55 7.52
N PHE A 58 12.32 -13.51 7.94
CA PHE A 58 10.97 -13.27 7.45
C PHE A 58 10.97 -12.95 5.94
N MET A 59 11.83 -12.03 5.51
CA MET A 59 11.92 -11.64 4.09
C MET A 59 12.33 -12.83 3.22
N GLU A 60 13.29 -13.63 3.67
CA GLU A 60 13.76 -14.82 2.94
C GLU A 60 12.67 -15.89 2.81
N ASN A 61 11.87 -16.10 3.86
CA ASN A 61 10.85 -17.15 3.87
C ASN A 61 9.64 -16.79 2.99
N TYR A 62 9.27 -15.51 2.94
CA TYR A 62 8.00 -15.09 2.35
C TYR A 62 8.12 -14.17 1.13
N CYS A 63 9.18 -13.37 1.04
CA CYS A 63 9.20 -12.22 0.13
C CYS A 63 10.19 -12.40 -1.04
N THR A 64 11.40 -12.89 -0.78
CA THR A 64 12.50 -12.91 -1.78
C THR A 64 12.29 -13.87 -2.96
N ARG A 65 11.30 -14.77 -2.89
CA ARG A 65 10.91 -15.64 -4.02
C ARG A 65 10.62 -14.82 -5.29
N CYS A 66 9.96 -13.68 -5.13
CA CYS A 66 9.60 -12.75 -6.21
C CYS A 66 10.37 -11.40 -6.08
N HIS A 67 10.68 -10.99 -4.84
CA HIS A 67 11.28 -9.70 -4.51
C HIS A 67 12.77 -9.79 -4.16
N SER A 68 13.57 -10.60 -4.84
CA SER A 68 15.03 -10.52 -4.71
C SER A 68 15.60 -9.67 -5.86
N SER A 69 16.68 -8.94 -5.58
CA SER A 69 17.47 -8.21 -6.59
C SER A 69 17.99 -9.09 -7.73
N THR A 70 18.03 -10.41 -7.53
CA THR A 70 18.42 -11.39 -8.55
C THR A 70 17.28 -11.84 -9.47
N LYS A 71 16.02 -11.52 -9.12
CA LYS A 71 14.83 -11.90 -9.89
C LYS A 71 14.61 -10.92 -11.04
N THR A 72 14.33 -11.45 -12.23
CA THR A 72 14.10 -10.67 -13.44
C THR A 72 12.96 -11.26 -14.27
N GLY A 73 12.36 -10.45 -15.15
CA GLY A 73 11.32 -10.91 -16.07
C GLY A 73 10.12 -11.54 -15.33
N SER A 74 9.70 -12.71 -15.81
CA SER A 74 8.58 -13.47 -15.23
C SER A 74 8.82 -13.92 -13.79
N ASP A 75 10.08 -14.14 -13.39
CA ASP A 75 10.41 -14.64 -12.04
C ASP A 75 10.10 -13.63 -10.93
N ARG A 76 9.79 -12.37 -11.30
CA ARG A 76 9.33 -11.35 -10.36
C ARG A 76 7.83 -11.43 -10.08
N GLU A 77 7.06 -12.20 -10.83
CA GLU A 77 5.59 -12.27 -10.70
C GLU A 77 4.92 -10.89 -10.71
N GLY A 78 5.45 -9.96 -11.52
CA GLY A 78 4.99 -8.58 -11.58
C GLY A 78 5.56 -7.63 -10.51
N ALA A 79 6.39 -8.12 -9.57
CA ALA A 79 7.07 -7.26 -8.61
C ALA A 79 7.97 -6.23 -9.30
N THR A 80 7.83 -4.97 -8.91
CA THR A 80 8.64 -3.87 -9.45
C THR A 80 10.11 -4.00 -9.01
N LEU A 81 11.03 -3.48 -9.83
CA LEU A 81 12.49 -3.60 -9.62
C LEU A 81 13.03 -2.85 -8.41
N ASP A 82 12.23 -1.99 -7.78
CA ASP A 82 12.62 -1.22 -6.59
C ASP A 82 12.17 -1.86 -5.28
N HIS A 83 11.41 -2.97 -5.34
CA HIS A 83 10.98 -3.77 -4.20
C HIS A 83 11.86 -5.02 -4.07
N ASP A 84 13.13 -4.80 -3.74
CA ASP A 84 14.10 -5.87 -3.47
C ASP A 84 14.29 -6.04 -1.95
N PHE A 85 13.96 -7.21 -1.41
CA PHE A 85 13.88 -7.51 0.01
C PHE A 85 14.97 -8.46 0.51
N ASP A 86 15.97 -8.73 -0.33
CA ASP A 86 17.20 -9.46 0.02
C ASP A 86 18.27 -8.57 0.68
N SER A 87 17.92 -7.33 1.06
CA SER A 87 18.75 -6.46 1.89
C SER A 87 17.93 -5.53 2.78
N LEU A 88 18.45 -5.18 3.95
CA LEU A 88 17.81 -4.21 4.86
C LEU A 88 17.58 -2.84 4.20
N ILE A 89 18.51 -2.40 3.34
CA ILE A 89 18.39 -1.12 2.62
C ILE A 89 17.21 -1.15 1.65
N GLY A 90 17.01 -2.28 0.96
CA GLY A 90 15.90 -2.45 0.04
C GLY A 90 14.55 -2.41 0.77
N VAL A 91 14.42 -3.11 1.89
CA VAL A 91 13.20 -3.05 2.73
C VAL A 91 12.95 -1.62 3.23
N ARG A 92 13.97 -0.93 3.76
CA ARG A 92 13.84 0.44 4.29
C ARG A 92 13.33 1.45 3.26
N ARG A 93 13.59 1.24 1.98
CA ARG A 93 13.18 2.17 0.92
C ARG A 93 11.67 2.22 0.74
N VAL A 94 10.99 1.11 1.01
CA VAL A 94 9.56 0.90 0.72
C VAL A 94 8.83 0.23 1.89
N TYR A 95 9.30 0.47 3.12
CA TYR A 95 8.81 -0.25 4.31
C TYR A 95 7.30 -0.03 4.55
N ASP A 96 6.77 1.12 4.13
CA ASP A 96 5.36 1.43 4.18
C ASP A 96 4.53 0.55 3.21
N HIS A 97 5.08 0.22 2.05
CA HIS A 97 4.45 -0.74 1.13
C HIS A 97 4.44 -2.16 1.71
N VAL A 98 5.51 -2.56 2.40
CA VAL A 98 5.59 -3.87 3.08
C VAL A 98 4.50 -3.99 4.16
N ASP A 99 4.32 -2.95 4.98
CA ASP A 99 3.26 -2.90 5.99
C ASP A 99 1.86 -3.02 5.35
N ARG A 100 1.64 -2.24 4.29
CA ARG A 100 0.35 -2.18 3.58
C ARG A 100 0.03 -3.42 2.74
N ALA A 101 1.02 -4.25 2.41
CA ALA A 101 0.84 -5.48 1.64
C ALA A 101 0.77 -6.75 2.51
N ALA A 102 1.42 -6.74 3.68
CA ALA A 102 1.61 -7.96 4.46
C ALA A 102 1.52 -7.81 5.98
N GLY A 103 1.53 -6.58 6.52
CA GLY A 103 1.53 -6.35 7.96
C GLY A 103 0.18 -6.62 8.63
N SER A 104 0.20 -6.75 9.96
CA SER A 104 -1.00 -6.80 10.79
C SER A 104 -0.83 -5.95 12.05
N GLY A 105 -1.78 -5.07 12.30
CA GLY A 105 -1.77 -4.11 13.41
C GLY A 105 -3.18 -3.77 13.88
N PRO A 106 -3.33 -2.80 14.78
CA PRO A 106 -4.62 -2.47 15.39
C PRO A 106 -5.67 -1.99 14.39
N GLU A 107 -5.26 -1.37 13.28
CA GLU A 107 -6.18 -0.75 12.32
C GLU A 107 -6.46 -1.63 11.11
N ALA A 108 -5.56 -2.57 10.77
CA ALA A 108 -5.73 -3.45 9.62
C ALA A 108 -4.89 -4.73 9.70
N THR A 109 -5.34 -5.75 8.97
CA THR A 109 -4.55 -6.93 8.63
C THR A 109 -4.52 -7.06 7.11
N ASN A 110 -3.33 -7.00 6.54
CA ASN A 110 -3.05 -7.05 5.12
C ASN A 110 -2.50 -8.44 4.77
N ASP A 111 -3.15 -9.12 3.82
CA ASP A 111 -2.87 -10.51 3.42
C ASP A 111 -2.65 -10.67 1.91
N GLN A 112 -2.41 -9.56 1.20
CA GLN A 112 -2.21 -9.53 -0.25
C GLN A 112 -0.89 -10.18 -0.68
N MET A 113 0.10 -10.21 0.22
CA MET A 113 1.40 -10.82 -0.02
C MET A 113 1.71 -11.97 0.95
N PRO A 114 2.43 -13.01 0.47
CA PRO A 114 2.75 -13.28 -0.94
C PRO A 114 1.52 -13.71 -1.79
N PRO A 115 1.58 -13.62 -3.14
CA PRO A 115 0.45 -13.98 -4.01
C PRO A 115 0.27 -15.50 -4.13
N ASP A 116 1.31 -16.26 -3.81
CA ASP A 116 1.34 -17.72 -3.86
C ASP A 116 2.20 -18.30 -2.73
N GLY A 117 2.23 -19.63 -2.62
CA GLY A 117 3.10 -20.34 -1.69
C GLY A 117 2.69 -20.22 -0.21
N ALA A 118 3.66 -20.36 0.68
CA ALA A 118 3.44 -20.26 2.12
C ALA A 118 3.13 -18.81 2.51
N MET A 119 2.03 -18.62 3.23
CA MET A 119 1.63 -17.33 3.78
C MET A 119 2.14 -17.15 5.21
N PRO A 120 2.60 -15.95 5.60
CA PRO A 120 2.83 -15.61 7.00
C PRO A 120 1.54 -15.80 7.82
N SER A 121 1.66 -16.41 8.99
CA SER A 121 0.58 -16.45 9.97
C SER A 121 0.27 -15.06 10.52
N LEU A 122 -0.89 -14.90 11.16
CA LEU A 122 -1.27 -13.62 11.79
C LEU A 122 -0.21 -13.12 12.77
N ALA A 123 0.34 -14.00 13.61
CA ALA A 123 1.37 -13.65 14.59
C ALA A 123 2.65 -13.13 13.91
N GLU A 124 3.07 -13.75 12.81
CA GLU A 124 4.25 -13.30 12.05
C GLU A 124 4.00 -11.96 11.36
N ARG A 125 2.78 -11.72 10.86
CA ARG A 125 2.39 -10.41 10.30
C ARG A 125 2.37 -9.31 11.36
N THR A 126 1.99 -9.63 12.60
CA THR A 126 2.08 -8.69 13.73
C THR A 126 3.52 -8.36 14.06
N LEU A 127 4.41 -9.35 14.12
CA LEU A 127 5.85 -9.12 14.33
C LEU A 127 6.49 -8.33 13.17
N LEU A 128 6.03 -8.56 11.93
CA LEU A 128 6.44 -7.76 10.77
C LEU A 128 6.09 -6.29 10.98
N ALA A 129 4.82 -5.99 11.25
CA ALA A 129 4.37 -4.61 11.44
C ALA A 129 5.07 -3.94 12.63
N GLU A 130 5.33 -4.67 13.72
CA GLU A 130 6.12 -4.19 14.85
C GLU A 130 7.55 -3.80 14.44
N TRP A 131 8.27 -4.70 13.77
CA TRP A 131 9.65 -4.46 13.35
C TRP A 131 9.76 -3.28 12.38
N LEU A 132 8.80 -3.14 11.46
CA LEU A 132 8.69 -1.99 10.56
C LEU A 132 8.43 -0.70 11.34
N ALA A 133 7.48 -0.71 12.28
CA ALA A 133 7.15 0.45 13.13
C ALA A 133 8.33 0.87 14.03
N CYS A 134 9.23 -0.06 14.39
CA CYS A 134 10.46 0.22 15.13
C CYS A 134 11.60 0.81 14.28
N GLY A 135 11.36 1.12 13.00
CA GLY A 135 12.37 1.72 12.13
C GLY A 135 13.39 0.71 11.60
N LEU A 136 13.01 -0.57 11.54
CA LEU A 136 13.83 -1.67 11.00
C LEU A 136 15.23 -1.72 11.64
N PRO A 137 15.36 -1.97 12.95
CA PRO A 137 16.66 -2.09 13.61
C PRO A 137 17.53 -3.15 12.92
N PRO A 138 18.83 -2.92 12.71
CA PRO A 138 19.73 -3.88 12.07
C PRO A 138 19.98 -5.11 12.94
#